data_AF-A0AAN8PH70-F1
#
_entry.id   AF-A0AAN8PH70-F1
#
_cell.length_a   1.000
_cell.length_b   1.000
_cell.length_c   1.000
_cell.angle_alpha   90.00
_cell.angle_beta   90.00
_cell.angle_gamma   90.00
#
_symmetry.space_group_name_H-M   'P 1'
#
loop_
_entity.id
_entity.type
_entity.pdbx_description
1 polymer ?
#
loop_
_entity_poly.entity_id
_entity_poly.type
_entity_poly.pdbx_seq_one_letter_code
_entity_poly.pdbx_strand_id
1 'polypeptide(L)'
;MKDSYFREQVHQFCTDQTTENIISAGEATIVCLYNGLSGERLDSLMYPRFSEKVATSSAYVQVHTLPPTSAAARYHSARVYLQVREWM
;
A
#
# COMPACT_ATOMS: atom_id res chain seq x y z
N MET A 1 8.58 10.43 -5.62
CA MET A 1 8.45 9.96 -4.23
C MET A 1 9.83 10.04 -3.54
N LYS A 2 10.14 11.17 -2.92
CA LYS A 2 11.29 11.31 -1.99
C LYS A 2 10.72 11.29 -0.57
N ASP A 3 10.07 10.19 -0.23
CA ASP A 3 9.37 10.06 1.04
C ASP A 3 10.27 9.25 2.00
N SER A 4 10.76 9.91 3.05
CA SER A 4 11.58 9.29 4.08
C SER A 4 10.80 8.20 4.82
N TYR A 5 9.50 8.41 5.02
CA TYR A 5 8.61 7.44 5.65
C TYR A 5 8.45 6.20 4.77
N PHE A 6 8.24 6.36 3.45
CA PHE A 6 8.21 5.22 2.54
C PHE A 6 9.48 4.36 2.63
N ARG A 7 10.67 4.99 2.67
CA ARG A 7 11.94 4.25 2.78
C ARG A 7 12.07 3.52 4.11
N GLU A 8 11.62 4.14 5.19
CA GLU A 8 11.56 3.52 6.52
C GLU A 8 10.65 2.29 6.53
N GLN A 9 9.44 2.40 5.95
CA GLN A 9 8.50 1.28 5.87
C GLN A 9 9.03 0.14 4.99
N VAL A 10 9.66 0.44 3.86
CA VAL A 10 10.30 -0.59 3.03
C VAL A 10 11.46 -1.28 3.76
N HIS A 11 12.27 -0.52 4.49
CA HIS A 11 13.34 -1.10 5.31
C HIS A 11 12.76 -2.05 6.36
N GLN A 12 11.76 -1.60 7.12
CA GLN A 12 11.08 -2.42 8.12
C GLN A 12 10.49 -3.69 7.50
N PHE A 13 9.80 -3.56 6.36
CA PHE A 13 9.23 -4.69 5.64
C PHE A 13 10.27 -5.77 5.31
N CYS A 14 11.50 -5.39 4.95
CA CYS A 14 12.56 -6.33 4.59
C CYS A 14 13.29 -6.95 5.80
N THR A 15 13.31 -6.27 6.95
CA THR A 15 14.11 -6.68 8.13
C THR A 15 13.31 -7.30 9.26
N ASP A 16 11.99 -7.06 9.32
CA ASP A 16 11.16 -7.55 10.41
C ASP A 16 10.94 -9.07 10.34
N GLN A 17 10.66 -9.69 11.48
CA GLN A 17 10.52 -11.13 11.62
C GLN A 17 9.08 -11.54 11.94
N THR A 18 8.22 -10.58 12.29
CA THR A 18 6.83 -10.87 12.65
C THR A 18 5.90 -10.58 11.48
N THR A 19 4.97 -11.51 11.24
CA THR A 19 3.98 -11.38 10.16
C THR A 19 3.16 -10.08 10.29
N GLU A 20 2.84 -9.66 11.51
CA GLU A 20 2.05 -8.46 11.79
C GLU A 20 2.78 -7.18 11.41
N ASN A 21 4.07 -7.05 11.76
CA ASN A 21 4.84 -5.88 11.39
C ASN A 21 5.15 -5.85 9.88
N ILE A 22 5.40 -7.01 9.27
CA ILE A 22 5.57 -7.13 7.81
C ILE A 22 4.30 -6.66 7.09
N ILE A 23 3.12 -7.11 7.54
CA ILE A 23 1.84 -6.67 6.99
C ILE A 23 1.68 -5.16 7.17
N SER A 24 1.94 -4.65 8.37
CA SER A 24 1.76 -3.23 8.71
C SER A 24 2.67 -2.33 7.88
N ALA A 25 3.96 -2.68 7.77
CA ALA A 25 4.94 -1.95 6.97
C ALA A 25 4.60 -2.03 5.46
N GLY A 26 4.12 -3.18 4.99
CA GLY A 26 3.66 -3.35 3.61
C GLY A 26 2.41 -2.52 3.30
N GLU A 27 1.42 -2.50 4.19
CA GLU A 27 0.24 -1.62 4.05
C GLU A 27 0.63 -0.14 4.05
N ALA A 28 1.50 0.29 4.97
CA ALA A 28 1.99 1.67 5.00
C ALA A 28 2.76 2.05 3.73
N THR A 29 3.56 1.11 3.18
CA THR A 29 4.24 1.28 1.89
C THR A 29 3.22 1.50 0.76
N ILE A 30 2.14 0.72 0.72
CA ILE A 30 1.07 0.86 -0.27
C ILE A 30 0.32 2.20 -0.09
N VAL A 31 0.00 2.60 1.14
CA VAL A 31 -0.61 3.92 1.43
C VAL A 31 0.22 5.04 0.80
N CYS A 32 1.54 5.01 0.97
CA CYS A 32 2.43 6.00 0.36
C CYS A 32 2.38 5.96 -1.17
N LEU A 33 2.32 4.77 -1.81
CA LEU A 33 2.22 4.63 -3.27
C LEU A 33 0.93 5.25 -3.84
N TYR A 34 -0.14 5.28 -3.05
CA TYR A 34 -1.42 5.91 -3.41
C TYR A 34 -1.57 7.33 -2.86
N ASN A 35 -0.44 7.98 -2.54
CA ASN A 35 -0.37 9.35 -2.04
C ASN A 35 -1.22 9.58 -0.77
N GLY A 36 -1.31 8.57 0.09
CA GLY A 36 -1.87 8.72 1.43
C GLY A 36 -0.87 9.34 2.41
N LEU A 37 -1.37 9.84 3.52
CA LEU A 37 -0.56 10.42 4.59
C LEU A 37 0.01 9.33 5.51
N SER A 38 1.12 9.62 6.20
CA SER A 38 1.65 8.73 7.24
C SER A 38 0.59 8.45 8.32
N GLY A 39 0.39 7.18 8.67
CA GLY A 39 -0.62 6.74 9.63
C GLY A 39 -2.05 6.66 9.09
N GLU A 40 -2.28 7.04 7.83
CA GLU A 40 -3.56 6.84 7.17
C GLU A 40 -3.80 5.35 6.86
N ARG A 41 -5.06 4.93 6.87
CA ARG A 41 -5.44 3.54 6.59
C ARG A 41 -5.75 3.39 5.11
N LEU A 42 -5.45 2.21 4.56
CA LEU A 42 -5.74 1.94 3.16
C LEU A 42 -7.25 2.00 2.84
N ASP A 43 -8.09 1.53 3.77
CA ASP A 43 -9.54 1.57 3.62
C ASP A 43 -10.11 3.00 3.58
N SER A 44 -9.43 3.99 4.19
CA SER A 44 -9.87 5.38 4.14
C SER A 44 -9.49 6.08 2.83
N LEU A 45 -8.54 5.53 2.06
CA LEU A 45 -8.11 6.10 0.78
C LEU A 45 -9.02 5.73 -0.39
N MET A 46 -9.63 4.55 -0.35
CA MET A 46 -10.31 3.97 -1.51
C MET A 46 -11.47 4.85 -2.01
N TYR A 47 -12.37 5.22 -1.11
CA TYR A 47 -13.56 5.98 -1.49
C TYR A 47 -13.24 7.42 -1.95
N PRO A 48 -12.39 8.20 -1.25
CA PRO A 48 -11.97 9.51 -1.73
C PRO A 48 -11.30 9.45 -3.11
N ARG A 49 -10.40 8.48 -3.33
CA ARG A 49 -9.70 8.33 -4.63
C ARG A 49 -10.63 7.91 -5.75
N PHE A 50 -11.60 7.04 -5.46
CA PHE A 50 -12.63 6.69 -6.42
C PHE A 50 -13.49 7.90 -6.76
N SER A 51 -13.98 8.63 -5.75
CA SER A 51 -14.82 9.82 -5.92
C SER A 51 -14.10 10.91 -6.73
N GLU A 52 -12.84 11.18 -6.42
CA GLU A 52 -11.98 12.11 -7.16
C GLU A 52 -11.87 11.73 -8.64
N LYS A 53 -11.61 10.44 -8.93
CA LYS A 53 -11.50 9.94 -10.30
C LYS A 53 -12.82 9.99 -11.05
N VAL A 54 -13.94 9.67 -10.41
CA VAL A 54 -15.27 9.78 -11.02
C VAL A 54 -15.60 11.24 -11.35
N ALA A 55 -15.26 12.18 -10.46
CA ALA A 55 -15.56 13.59 -10.65
C ALA A 55 -14.69 14.26 -11.74
N THR A 56 -13.46 13.79 -11.93
CA THR A 56 -12.48 14.44 -12.81
C THR A 56 -12.29 13.75 -14.17
N SER A 57 -12.67 12.49 -14.30
CA SER A 57 -12.43 11.71 -15.53
C SER A 57 -13.55 11.88 -16.54
N SER A 58 -13.19 12.13 -17.81
CA SER A 58 -14.11 12.04 -18.96
C SER A 58 -14.29 10.61 -19.48
N ALA A 59 -13.55 9.65 -18.92
CA ALA A 59 -13.56 8.23 -19.26
C ALA A 59 -13.87 7.34 -18.05
N TYR A 60 -14.11 6.05 -18.28
CA TYR A 60 -14.33 5.07 -17.21
C TYR A 60 -13.15 4.98 -16.24
N VAL A 61 -13.46 4.85 -14.94
CA VAL A 61 -12.45 4.66 -13.90
C VAL A 61 -11.75 3.32 -14.10
N GLN A 62 -10.43 3.39 -14.30
CA GLN A 62 -9.58 2.22 -14.40
C GLN A 62 -9.32 1.64 -13.00
N VAL A 63 -9.90 0.47 -12.71
CA VAL A 63 -9.88 -0.16 -11.37
C VAL A 63 -8.46 -0.36 -10.83
N HIS A 64 -7.50 -0.71 -11.68
CA HIS A 64 -6.10 -0.91 -11.29
C HIS A 64 -5.40 0.38 -10.79
N THR A 65 -6.01 1.55 -10.99
CA THR A 65 -5.50 2.84 -10.50
C THR A 65 -6.04 3.22 -9.13
N LEU A 66 -6.91 2.40 -8.54
CA LEU A 66 -7.42 2.57 -7.18
C LEU A 66 -6.53 1.83 -6.18
N PRO A 67 -6.45 2.29 -4.92
CA PRO A 67 -5.78 1.54 -3.87
C PRO A 67 -6.48 0.19 -3.65
N PRO A 68 -5.74 -0.88 -3.31
CA PRO A 68 -6.35 -2.14 -2.93
C PRO A 68 -7.11 -2.01 -1.59
N THR A 69 -7.92 -3.01 -1.25
CA THR A 69 -8.51 -3.10 0.09
C THR A 69 -7.46 -3.50 1.12
N SER A 70 -7.62 -3.16 2.41
CA SER A 70 -6.68 -3.61 3.46
C SER A 70 -6.53 -5.13 3.46
N ALA A 71 -7.62 -5.88 3.28
CA ALA A 71 -7.55 -7.34 3.18
C ALA A 71 -6.66 -7.82 2.02
N ALA A 72 -6.80 -7.23 0.83
CA ALA A 72 -5.97 -7.57 -0.32
C ALA A 72 -4.50 -7.16 -0.10
N ALA A 73 -4.26 -5.99 0.47
CA ALA A 73 -2.93 -5.49 0.81
C ALA A 73 -2.23 -6.41 1.81
N ARG A 74 -2.93 -6.86 2.87
CA ARG A 74 -2.41 -7.82 3.85
C ARG A 74 -1.87 -9.10 3.20
N TYR A 75 -2.68 -9.77 2.37
CA TYR A 75 -2.24 -11.00 1.70
C TYR A 75 -1.13 -10.73 0.69
N HIS A 76 -1.19 -9.60 -0.03
CA HIS A 76 -0.16 -9.20 -0.96
C HIS A 76 1.19 -8.99 -0.25
N SER A 77 1.21 -8.22 0.84
CA SER A 77 2.39 -7.94 1.66
C SER A 77 3.04 -9.23 2.16
N ALA A 78 2.25 -10.14 2.74
CA ALA A 78 2.77 -11.42 3.20
C ALA A 78 3.40 -12.26 2.07
N ARG A 79 2.73 -12.32 0.91
CA ARG A 79 3.23 -13.06 -0.26
C ARG A 79 4.52 -12.44 -0.80
N VAL A 80 4.56 -11.11 -0.96
CA VAL A 80 5.73 -10.40 -1.48
C VAL A 80 6.91 -10.56 -0.53
N TYR A 81 6.69 -10.51 0.78
CA TYR A 81 7.74 -10.74 1.75
C TYR A 81 8.40 -12.11 1.56
N LEU A 82 7.60 -13.19 1.53
CA LEU A 82 8.12 -14.55 1.30
C LEU A 82 8.87 -14.64 -0.04
N GLN A 83 8.31 -14.06 -1.10
CA GLN A 83 8.95 -14.07 -2.42
C GLN A 83 10.31 -13.36 -2.41
N VAL A 84 10.41 -12.23 -1.72
CA VAL A 84 11.65 -11.45 -1.58
C VAL A 84 12.67 -12.19 -0.72
N ARG A 85 12.22 -12.92 0.32
CA ARG A 85 13.07 -13.79 1.15
C ARG A 85 13.63 -14.99 0.37
N GLU A 86 12.89 -15.52 -0.60
CA GLU A 86 13.37 -16.59 -1.49
C GLU A 86 14.42 -16.11 -2.51
N TRP A 87 14.40 -14.82 -2.87
CA TRP A 87 15.38 -14.26 -3.81
C TRP A 87 16.70 -13.85 -3.17
N MET A 88 16.74 -13.70 -1.83
CA MET A 88 17.92 -13.31 -1.06
C MET A 88 18.70 -14.54 -0.60
#